data_AF-A0A821MU79-F1
#
_entry.id   AF-A0A821MU79-F1
#
_cell.length_a   1.000
_cell.length_b   1.000
_cell.length_c   1.000
_cell.angle_alpha   90.00
_cell.angle_beta   90.00
_cell.angle_gamma   90.00
#
_symmetry.space_group_name_H-M   'P 1'
#
loop_
_entity.id
_entity.type
_entity.pdbx_description
1 polymer ?
#
loop_
_entity_poly.entity_id
_entity_poly.type
_entity_poly.pdbx_seq_one_letter_code
_entity_poly.pdbx_strand_id
1 'polypeptide(L)' 'MQTTFAADQDPSFLLRLPVELVYCILDNLDDFSIFCSVRNVCTRLNMIIDTYHRYQ' A
#
# COMPACT_ATOMS: atom_id res chain seq x y z
N MET A 1 28.33 -9.88 19.04
CA MET A 1 28.11 -9.32 17.70
C MET A 1 26.71 -8.74 17.68
N GLN A 2 26.61 -7.41 17.58
CA GLN A 2 25.34 -6.65 17.48
C GLN A 2 24.86 -6.68 16.03
N THR A 3 23.58 -6.95 15.82
CA THR A 3 22.84 -6.47 14.63
C THR A 3 21.49 -5.95 15.09
N THR A 4 21.51 -4.76 15.67
CA THR A 4 20.33 -3.96 15.95
C THR A 4 19.89 -3.32 14.64
N PHE A 5 19.02 -3.98 13.87
CA PHE A 5 18.27 -3.31 12.81
C PHE A 5 17.06 -2.61 13.45
N ALA A 6 17.33 -1.52 14.17
CA ALA A 6 16.30 -0.53 14.45
C ALA A 6 16.06 0.22 13.13
N ALA A 7 15.26 -0.38 12.25
CA ALA A 7 14.66 0.37 11.18
C ALA A 7 13.68 1.33 11.84
N ASP A 8 14.02 2.62 11.83
CA ASP A 8 13.08 3.73 11.99
C ASP A 8 12.09 3.63 10.81
N GLN A 9 11.21 2.62 10.85
CA GLN A 9 10.16 2.44 9.86
C GLN A 9 9.14 3.52 10.13
N ASP A 10 9.31 4.67 9.48
CA ASP A 10 8.25 5.67 9.38
C ASP A 10 7.02 4.94 8.83
N PRO A 11 5.97 4.72 9.64
CA PRO A 11 4.77 4.00 9.21
C PRO A 11 4.07 4.72 8.05
N SER A 12 4.47 5.96 7.77
CA SER A 12 3.99 6.80 6.68
C SER A 12 4.70 6.54 5.34
N PHE A 13 5.69 5.64 5.25
CA PHE A 13 6.43 5.40 4.00
C PHE A 13 5.48 5.04 2.84
N LEU A 14 4.54 4.11 3.07
CA LEU A 14 3.50 3.73 2.11
C LEU A 14 2.63 4.92 1.68
N LEU A 15 2.46 5.91 2.57
CA LEU A 15 1.66 7.11 2.32
C LEU A 15 2.38 8.16 1.45
N ARG A 16 3.71 8.08 1.37
CA ARG A 16 4.55 9.01 0.58
C ARG A 16 4.98 8.46 -0.77
N LEU A 17 4.74 7.17 -1.03
CA LEU A 17 5.07 6.56 -2.32
C LEU A 17 4.29 7.24 -3.47
N PRO A 18 4.90 7.40 -4.66
CA PRO A 18 4.16 7.69 -5.89
C PRO A 18 3.01 6.69 -6.10
N VAL A 19 1.91 7.14 -6.70
CA VAL A 19 0.71 6.31 -6.89
C VAL A 19 1.00 5.09 -7.76
N GLU A 20 1.91 5.22 -8.72
CA GLU A 20 2.34 4.16 -9.63
C GLU A 20 3.01 3.02 -8.87
N LEU A 21 3.83 3.34 -7.85
CA LEU A 21 4.44 2.32 -7.01
C LEU A 21 3.43 1.65 -6.08
N VAL A 22 2.39 2.38 -5.66
CA VAL A 22 1.26 1.78 -4.92
C VAL A 22 0.50 0.81 -5.82
N TYR A 23 0.24 1.16 -7.09
CA TYR A 23 -0.38 0.24 -8.05
C TYR A 23 0.44 -1.03 -8.26
N CYS A 24 1.77 -0.93 -8.41
CA CYS A 24 2.64 -2.11 -8.47
C CYS A 24 2.49 -3.02 -7.24
N ILE A 25 2.27 -2.46 -6.05
CA ILE A 25 2.02 -3.25 -4.83
C ILE A 25 0.64 -3.93 -4.93
N LEU A 26 -0.40 -3.19 -5.33
CA LEU A 26 -1.75 -3.72 -5.50
C LEU A 26 -1.80 -4.83 -6.57
N ASP A 27 -1.01 -4.73 -7.64
CA ASP A 27 -0.88 -5.77 -8.68
C ASP A 27 -0.33 -7.10 -8.15
N ASN A 28 0.29 -7.12 -6.97
CA ASN A 28 0.76 -8.34 -6.32
C ASN A 28 -0.21 -8.88 -5.26
N LEU A 29 -1.35 -8.21 -5.05
CA LEU A 29 -2.39 -8.62 -4.11
C LEU A 29 -3.58 -9.21 -4.86
N ASP A 30 -4.35 -10.07 -4.21
CA ASP A 30 -5.66 -10.50 -4.71
C ASP A 30 -6.72 -9.43 -4.42
N ASP A 31 -7.79 -9.43 -5.23
CA ASP A 31 -8.85 -8.41 -5.13
C ASP A 31 -9.51 -8.43 -3.74
N PHE A 32 -9.67 -9.60 -3.12
CA PHE A 32 -10.25 -9.71 -1.78
C PHE A 32 -9.38 -9.01 -0.73
N SER A 33 -8.06 -9.21 -0.77
CA SER A 33 -7.10 -8.50 0.09
C SER A 33 -7.14 -6.98 -0.13
N ILE A 34 -7.24 -6.53 -1.38
CA ILE A 34 -7.36 -5.09 -1.70
C ILE A 34 -8.64 -4.50 -1.10
N PHE A 35 -9.78 -5.15 -1.32
CA PHE A 35 -11.09 -4.66 -0.86
C PHE A 35 -11.29 -4.75 0.65
N CYS A 36 -10.88 -5.85 1.29
CA CYS A 36 -11.16 -6.09 2.70
C CYS A 36 -10.08 -5.53 3.63
N SER A 37 -8.81 -5.55 3.21
CA SER A 37 -7.69 -5.11 4.05
C SER A 37 -7.23 -3.70 3.70
N VAL A 38 -6.91 -3.43 2.43
CA VAL A 38 -6.26 -2.16 2.05
C VAL A 38 -7.24 -0.97 2.11
N ARG A 39 -8.51 -1.18 1.71
CA ARG A 39 -9.57 -0.15 1.71
C ARG A 39 -9.99 0.38 3.10
N ASN A 40 -9.44 -0.18 4.17
CA ASN A 40 -9.74 0.27 5.54
C ASN A 40 -8.50 0.79 6.28
N VAL A 41 -7.36 0.92 5.61
CA VAL A 41 -6.11 1.37 6.25
C VAL A 41 -6.08 2.88 6.42
N CYS A 42 -6.30 3.64 5.34
CA CYS A 42 -6.30 5.10 5.41
C CYS A 42 -7.01 5.73 4.22
N THR A 43 -7.44 6.99 4.40
CA THR A 43 -8.16 7.75 3.39
C THR A 43 -7.43 7.82 2.05
N ARG A 44 -6.09 7.94 2.07
CA ARG A 44 -5.29 8.00 0.84
C ARG A 44 -5.37 6.70 0.04
N LEU A 45 -5.22 5.55 0.69
CA LEU A 45 -5.31 4.25 0.01
C LEU A 45 -6.72 4.01 -0.54
N ASN A 46 -7.75 4.50 0.15
CA ASN A 46 -9.13 4.41 -0.33
C ASN A 46 -9.31 5.16 -1.65
N MET A 47 -8.81 6.40 -1.74
CA MET A 47 -8.85 7.17 -2.99
C MET A 47 -8.07 6.49 -4.13
N ILE A 48 -6.93 5.86 -3.80
CA ILE A 48 -6.13 5.12 -4.78
C ILE A 48 -6.90 3.90 -5.28
N ILE A 49 -7.52 3.12 -4.38
CA ILE A 49 -8.32 1.94 -4.74
C ILE A 49 -9.53 2.33 -5.58
N ASP A 50 -10.22 3.43 -5.24
CA ASP A 50 -11.40 3.89 -5.98
C ASP A 50 -11.06 4.31 -7.44
N THR A 51 -9.79 4.57 -7.74
CA THR A 51 -9.28 4.87 -9.09
C THR A 51 -8.44 3.74 -9.70
N TYR A 52 -8.19 2.67 -8.94
CA TYR A 52 -7.38 1.54 -9.37
C TYR A 52 -8.22 0.57 -10.19
N HIS A 53 -8.06 0.63 -11.51
CA HIS A 53 -8.76 -0.22 -12.46
C HIS A 53 -7.80 -1.28 -13.02
N ARG A 54 -7.60 -2.38 -12.28
CA ARG A 54 -6.64 -3.44 -12.65
C ARG A 54 -6.91 -4.13 -14.00
N TYR A 55 -8.18 -4.19 -14.41
CA TYR A 55 -8.63 -4.99 -15.58
C TYR A 55 -9.37 -4.16 -16.64
N GLN A 56 -9.23 -2.83 -16.61
CA GLN A 56 -9.85 -1.93 -17.58
C GLN A 56 -8.80 -1.46 -18.60
#